data_AF-A0A822E8V4-F1
#
_entry.id   AF-A0A822E8V4-F1
#
_cell.length_a   1.000
_cell.length_b   1.000
_cell.length_c   1.000
_cell.angle_alpha   90.00
_cell.angle_beta   90.00
_cell.angle_gamma   90.00
#
_symmetry.space_group_name_H-M   'P 1'
#
loop_
_entity.id
_entity.type
_entity.pdbx_description
1 polymer ?
#
loop_
_entity_poly.entity_id
_entity_poly.type
_entity_poly.pdbx_seq_one_letter_code
_entity_poly.pdbx_strand_id
1 'polypeptide(L)'
;MDVFLHDLNQAYSTDQITTDDNSLLRYLDYAMIEQQMPMTAASMFWRDTLRNCKIDHSLPLPFDRYRLSDEHRTGRGVSFAFDFGEDISHDFLSYSLSNDIRVEQLALASYYAFLFKLTNGENDLCIGMNT
;
A
#
# COMPACT_ATOMS: atom_id res chain seq x y z
N MET A 1 10.97 -0.16 8.62
CA MET A 1 11.59 -1.17 9.51
C MET A 1 13.10 -1.14 9.39
N ASP A 2 13.62 -0.89 8.19
CA ASP A 2 15.07 -0.96 7.92
C ASP A 2 15.91 0.10 8.62
N VAL A 3 15.41 1.34 8.77
CA VAL A 3 16.14 2.41 9.49
C VAL A 3 16.43 2.02 10.94
N PHE A 4 15.42 1.57 11.68
CA PHE A 4 15.62 1.13 13.07
C PHE A 4 16.58 -0.05 13.18
N LEU A 5 16.46 -1.05 12.29
CA LEU A 5 17.35 -2.22 12.31
C LEU A 5 18.78 -1.85 11.93
N HIS A 6 18.96 -0.91 11.01
CA HIS A 6 20.25 -0.36 10.63
C HIS A 6 20.91 0.36 11.81
N ASP A 7 20.20 1.30 12.43
CA ASP A 7 20.68 2.07 13.59
C ASP A 7 21.00 1.15 14.78
N LEU A 8 20.15 0.16 15.02
CA LEU A 8 20.38 -0.87 16.03
C LEU A 8 21.67 -1.64 15.74
N ASN A 9 21.84 -2.14 14.51
CA ASN A 9 23.03 -2.89 14.14
C ASN A 9 24.31 -2.04 14.23
N GLN A 10 24.24 -0.77 13.85
CA GLN A 10 25.35 0.17 13.96
C GLN A 10 25.73 0.43 15.42
N ALA A 11 24.75 0.64 16.30
CA ALA A 11 24.97 0.84 17.74
C ALA A 11 25.53 -0.42 18.44
N TYR A 12 25.19 -1.61 17.95
CA TYR A 12 25.76 -2.87 18.45
C TYR A 12 27.17 -3.14 17.92
N SER A 13 27.47 -2.73 16.68
CA SER A 13 28.76 -3.03 16.03
C SER A 13 29.84 -1.98 16.31
N THR A 14 29.44 -0.77 16.70
CA THR A 14 30.35 0.36 16.93
C THR A 14 30.03 0.96 18.30
N ASP A 15 30.97 0.92 19.24
CA ASP A 15 30.85 1.54 20.59
C ASP A 15 30.74 3.09 20.55
N GLN A 16 30.65 3.68 19.35
CA GLN A 16 30.45 5.10 19.14
C GLN A 16 28.99 5.38 18.77
N ILE A 17 28.26 5.89 19.76
CA ILE A 17 26.99 6.58 19.54
C ILE A 17 27.33 7.92 18.88
N THR A 18 27.40 7.95 17.55
CA THR A 18 27.45 9.22 16.81
C THR A 18 26.04 9.80 16.74
N THR A 19 25.55 10.33 17.86
CA THR A 19 24.39 11.23 17.86
C THR A 19 24.85 12.63 17.44
N ASP A 20 24.95 12.85 16.13
CA ASP A 20 24.90 14.21 15.58
C ASP A 20 23.42 14.65 15.59
N ASP A 21 22.87 14.87 16.80
CA ASP A 21 21.44 15.03 17.11
C ASP A 21 20.90 16.45 16.77
N ASN A 22 21.71 17.31 16.16
CA ASN A 22 21.34 18.71 15.93
C ASN A 22 20.77 19.01 14.53
N SER A 23 20.74 18.04 13.60
CA SER A 23 20.19 18.27 12.25
C SER A 23 19.05 17.33 11.83
N LEU A 24 18.59 16.43 12.71
CA LEU A 24 17.56 15.45 12.38
C LEU A 24 16.17 16.02 12.67
N LEU A 25 15.39 16.25 11.61
CA LEU A 25 13.95 16.46 11.69
C LEU A 25 13.31 15.35 12.55
N ARG A 26 12.65 15.72 13.64
CA ARG A 26 11.97 14.77 14.50
C ARG A 26 10.56 14.53 13.93
N TYR A 27 10.00 13.36 14.25
CA TYR A 27 8.62 13.06 13.87
C TYR A 27 7.62 14.12 14.37
N LEU A 28 7.91 14.74 15.53
CA LEU A 28 7.10 15.84 16.07
C LEU A 28 7.08 17.05 15.14
N ASP A 29 8.23 17.41 14.55
CA ASP A 29 8.34 18.54 13.63
C ASP A 29 7.51 18.28 12.37
N TYR A 30 7.56 17.05 11.85
CA TYR A 30 6.71 16.62 10.73
C TYR A 30 5.22 16.75 11.05
N ALA A 31 4.78 16.27 12.22
CA ALA A 31 3.37 16.32 12.62
C ALA A 31 2.86 17.76 12.77
N MET A 32 3.69 18.67 13.29
CA MET A 32 3.35 20.09 13.37
C MET A 32 3.22 20.73 11.98
N ILE A 33 4.11 20.38 11.04
CA ILE A 33 4.03 20.86 9.66
C ILE A 33 2.76 20.31 8.99
N GLU A 34 2.48 19.01 9.11
CA GLU A 34 1.31 18.36 8.52
C GLU A 34 0.00 19.04 8.97
N GLN A 35 -0.10 19.39 10.26
CA GLN A 35 -1.26 20.10 10.81
C GLN A 35 -1.49 21.47 10.15
N GLN A 36 -0.43 22.15 9.73
CA GLN A 36 -0.49 23.48 9.12
C GLN A 36 -0.61 23.42 7.58
N MET A 37 -0.43 22.25 6.97
CA MET A 37 -0.48 22.12 5.52
C MET A 37 -1.92 22.30 4.99
N PRO A 38 -2.11 23.11 3.94
CA PRO A 38 -3.42 23.28 3.33
C PRO A 38 -3.82 22.03 2.54
N MET A 39 -4.79 21.27 3.07
CA MET A 39 -5.27 20.02 2.46
C MET A 39 -6.53 20.19 1.58
N THR A 40 -6.96 21.42 1.30
CA THR A 40 -8.23 21.68 0.59
C THR A 40 -8.27 21.08 -0.80
N ALA A 41 -7.19 21.21 -1.59
CA ALA A 41 -7.12 20.65 -2.94
C ALA A 41 -7.18 19.12 -2.93
N ALA A 42 -6.40 18.48 -2.06
CA ALA A 42 -6.40 17.02 -1.89
C ALA A 42 -7.77 16.51 -1.40
N SER A 43 -8.38 17.21 -0.45
CA SER A 43 -9.72 16.89 0.07
C SER A 43 -10.79 16.94 -1.03
N MET A 44 -10.78 17.98 -1.87
CA MET A 44 -11.70 18.09 -3.01
C MET A 44 -11.45 16.98 -4.04
N PHE A 45 -10.18 16.72 -4.39
CA PHE A 45 -9.81 15.65 -5.31
C PHE A 45 -10.35 14.29 -4.84
N TRP A 46 -10.12 13.91 -3.58
CA TRP A 46 -10.58 12.62 -3.06
C TRP A 46 -12.09 12.54 -2.94
N ARG A 47 -12.74 13.64 -2.54
CA ARG A 47 -14.21 13.72 -2.48
C ARG A 47 -14.84 13.50 -3.85
N ASP A 48 -14.29 14.11 -4.89
CA ASP A 48 -14.82 13.98 -6.25
C ASP A 48 -14.50 12.61 -6.85
N THR A 49 -13.28 12.11 -6.63
CA THR A 49 -12.83 10.79 -7.12
C THR A 49 -13.63 9.64 -6.51
N LEU A 50 -13.93 9.71 -5.21
CA LEU A 50 -14.63 8.65 -4.48
C LEU A 50 -16.14 8.86 -4.40
N ARG A 51 -16.70 9.92 -5.01
CA ARG A 51 -18.10 10.31 -4.87
C ARG A 51 -19.10 9.20 -5.17
N ASN A 52 -18.81 8.38 -6.19
CA ASN A 52 -19.66 7.29 -6.63
C ASN A 52 -19.17 5.91 -6.15
N CYS A 53 -18.05 5.87 -5.44
CA CYS A 53 -17.48 4.64 -4.94
C CYS A 53 -18.37 4.12 -3.80
N LYS A 54 -18.87 2.88 -3.93
CA LYS A 54 -19.69 2.24 -2.90
C LYS A 54 -18.80 1.69 -1.78
N ILE A 55 -18.17 2.57 -1.00
CA ILE A 55 -17.25 2.19 0.10
C ILE A 55 -17.96 1.32 1.14
N ASP A 56 -19.25 1.54 1.36
CA ASP A 56 -20.07 0.77 2.30
C ASP A 56 -20.47 -0.62 1.76
N HIS A 57 -20.24 -0.88 0.47
CA HIS A 57 -20.53 -2.18 -0.14
C HIS A 57 -19.28 -3.05 -0.09
N SER A 58 -19.35 -4.15 0.67
CA SER A 58 -18.29 -5.15 0.64
C SER A 58 -18.20 -5.78 -0.74
N LEU A 59 -17.00 -5.83 -1.30
CA LEU A 59 -16.74 -6.55 -2.54
C LEU A 59 -17.20 -8.02 -2.39
N PRO A 60 -17.96 -8.58 -3.36
CA PRO A 60 -18.52 -9.93 -3.27
C PRO A 60 -17.44 -10.97 -3.59
N LEU A 61 -16.45 -11.07 -2.69
CA LEU A 61 -15.41 -12.09 -2.78
C LEU A 61 -15.95 -13.46 -2.34
N PRO A 62 -15.42 -14.56 -2.89
CA PRO A 62 -15.73 -15.90 -2.41
C PRO A 62 -15.11 -16.08 -1.02
N PHE A 63 -15.92 -15.89 0.02
CA PHE A 63 -15.49 -16.11 1.39
C PHE A 63 -15.74 -17.57 1.81
N ASP A 64 -14.72 -18.23 2.36
CA ASP A 64 -14.86 -19.57 2.94
C ASP A 64 -15.71 -19.57 4.22
N ARG A 65 -15.89 -18.40 4.84
CA ARG A 65 -16.66 -18.20 6.07
C ARG A 65 -17.50 -16.94 5.96
N TYR A 66 -18.72 -16.99 6.48
CA TYR A 66 -19.62 -15.84 6.51
C TYR A 66 -19.02 -14.72 7.37
N ARG A 67 -19.06 -13.48 6.86
CA ARG A 67 -18.72 -12.28 7.65
C ARG A 67 -19.98 -11.78 8.34
N LEU A 68 -20.00 -11.77 9.67
CA LEU A 68 -21.09 -11.13 10.43
C LEU A 68 -20.91 -9.61 10.36
N SER A 69 -22.01 -8.88 10.13
CA SER A 69 -22.02 -7.42 9.95
C SER A 69 -21.58 -6.64 11.19
N ASP A 70 -21.74 -7.23 12.37
CA ASP A 70 -21.47 -6.57 13.67
C ASP A 70 -20.20 -7.08 14.37
N GLU A 71 -19.43 -7.97 13.73
CA GLU A 71 -18.20 -8.48 14.31
C GLU A 71 -17.06 -7.47 14.21
N HIS A 72 -16.47 -7.15 15.36
CA HIS A 72 -15.25 -6.37 15.42
C HIS A 72 -14.12 -7.14 14.75
N ARG A 73 -13.36 -6.48 13.87
CA ARG A 73 -12.21 -7.09 13.20
C ARG A 73 -11.20 -7.57 14.27
N THR A 74 -10.93 -8.87 14.29
CA THR A 74 -9.99 -9.47 15.25
C THR A 74 -8.53 -9.06 15.04
N GLY A 75 -8.22 -8.41 13.91
CA GLY A 75 -6.85 -8.07 13.50
C GLY A 75 -5.98 -9.25 13.09
N ARG A 76 -6.52 -10.48 13.08
CA ARG A 76 -5.78 -11.68 12.68
C ARG A 76 -5.69 -11.78 11.16
N GLY A 77 -4.53 -12.16 10.65
CA GLY A 77 -4.26 -12.38 9.23
C GLY A 77 -3.30 -13.54 9.02
N VAL A 78 -3.26 -14.03 7.78
CA VAL A 78 -2.29 -15.02 7.30
C VAL A 78 -1.62 -14.43 6.06
N SER A 79 -0.32 -14.64 5.92
CA SER A 79 0.42 -14.29 4.71
C SER A 79 0.72 -15.54 3.87
N PHE A 80 0.68 -15.37 2.56
CA PHE A 80 1.16 -16.36 1.60
C PHE A 80 2.12 -15.65 0.65
N ALA A 81 3.22 -16.31 0.31
CA ALA A 81 4.20 -15.81 -0.63
C ALA A 81 4.27 -16.77 -1.82
N PHE A 82 4.42 -16.20 -3.01
CA PHE A 82 4.64 -16.95 -4.24
C PHE A 82 5.65 -16.20 -5.10
N ASP A 83 6.34 -16.97 -5.95
CA ASP A 83 7.33 -16.47 -6.89
C ASP A 83 6.75 -16.57 -8.31
N PHE A 84 6.92 -15.51 -9.10
CA PHE A 84 6.54 -15.49 -10.51
C PHE A 84 7.53 -16.26 -11.39
N GLY A 85 8.73 -16.54 -10.89
CA GLY A 85 9.83 -17.14 -11.64
C GLY A 85 10.53 -16.13 -12.54
N GLU A 86 11.68 -16.53 -13.09
CA GLU A 86 12.57 -15.64 -13.86
C GLU A 86 11.92 -15.16 -15.16
N ASP A 87 11.34 -16.07 -15.94
CA ASP A 87 10.76 -15.78 -17.25
C ASP A 87 9.63 -14.74 -17.17
N ILE A 88 8.64 -14.99 -16.30
CA ILE A 88 7.49 -14.08 -16.13
C ILE A 88 7.97 -12.74 -15.56
N SER A 89 8.89 -12.75 -14.61
CA SER A 89 9.43 -11.51 -14.04
C SER A 89 10.15 -10.67 -15.11
N HIS A 90 10.95 -11.30 -15.96
CA HIS A 90 11.65 -10.63 -17.05
C HIS A 90 10.67 -10.06 -18.09
N ASP A 91 9.66 -10.84 -18.50
CA ASP A 91 8.64 -10.39 -19.45
C ASP A 91 7.80 -9.24 -18.88
N PHE A 92 7.47 -9.32 -17.59
CA PHE A 92 6.71 -8.29 -16.89
C PHE A 92 7.48 -6.96 -16.81
N LEU A 93 8.77 -7.03 -16.47
CA LEU A 93 9.66 -5.87 -16.46
C LEU A 93 9.85 -5.29 -17.87
N SER A 94 10.09 -6.15 -18.86
CA SER A 94 10.26 -5.75 -20.26
C SER A 94 9.01 -5.04 -20.79
N TYR A 95 7.82 -5.56 -20.48
CA TYR A 95 6.56 -4.94 -20.86
C TYR A 95 6.36 -3.57 -20.18
N SER A 96 6.70 -3.45 -18.90
CA SER A 96 6.65 -2.18 -18.16
C SER A 96 7.54 -1.13 -18.83
N LEU A 97 8.78 -1.50 -19.16
CA LEU A 97 9.77 -0.64 -19.80
C LEU A 97 9.36 -0.23 -21.22
N SER A 98 8.84 -1.17 -22.02
CA SER A 98 8.45 -0.88 -23.40
C SER A 98 7.25 0.06 -23.52
N ASN A 99 6.43 0.13 -22.46
CA ASN A 99 5.21 0.95 -22.43
C ASN A 99 5.32 2.21 -21.57
N ASP A 100 6.51 2.50 -21.00
CA ASP A 100 6.72 3.63 -20.07
C ASP A 100 5.75 3.63 -18.88
N ILE A 101 5.51 2.44 -18.32
CA ILE A 101 4.64 2.23 -17.16
C ILE A 101 5.53 1.82 -15.97
N ARG A 102 5.17 2.24 -14.76
CA ARG A 102 5.84 1.76 -13.54
C ARG A 102 5.38 0.33 -13.20
N VAL A 103 6.29 -0.50 -12.74
CA VAL A 103 6.02 -1.93 -12.46
C VAL A 103 4.87 -2.10 -11.47
N GLU A 104 4.77 -1.21 -10.48
CA GLU A 104 3.71 -1.22 -9.47
C GLU A 104 2.32 -0.93 -10.08
N GLN A 105 2.27 -0.08 -11.12
CA GLN A 105 1.02 0.22 -11.83
C GLN A 105 0.59 -0.96 -12.70
N LEU A 106 1.55 -1.64 -13.34
CA LEU A 106 1.27 -2.86 -14.10
C LEU A 106 0.81 -4.00 -13.18
N ALA A 107 1.43 -4.15 -12.00
CA ALA A 107 1.02 -5.11 -10.99
C ALA A 107 -0.39 -4.80 -10.45
N LEU A 108 -0.67 -3.53 -10.17
CA LEU A 108 -2.00 -3.09 -9.76
C LEU A 108 -3.04 -3.37 -10.85
N ALA A 109 -2.77 -3.04 -12.11
CA ALA A 109 -3.67 -3.33 -13.23
C ALA A 109 -3.94 -4.83 -13.39
N SER A 110 -2.90 -5.66 -13.21
CA SER A 110 -3.02 -7.12 -13.21
C SER A 110 -3.89 -7.61 -12.05
N TYR A 111 -3.75 -7.02 -10.87
CA TYR A 111 -4.58 -7.32 -9.70
C TYR A 111 -6.03 -6.88 -9.89
N TYR A 112 -6.28 -5.72 -10.53
CA TYR A 112 -7.62 -5.30 -10.96
C TYR A 112 -8.26 -6.32 -11.90
N ALA A 113 -7.54 -6.77 -12.92
CA ALA A 113 -8.03 -7.77 -13.88
C ALA A 113 -8.33 -9.12 -13.20
N PHE A 114 -7.49 -9.53 -12.25
CA PHE A 114 -7.72 -10.71 -11.43
C PHE A 114 -9.00 -10.59 -10.60
N LEU A 115 -9.17 -9.49 -9.87
CA LEU A 115 -10.37 -9.26 -9.05
C LEU A 115 -11.63 -9.18 -9.90
N PHE A 116 -11.59 -8.49 -11.05
CA PHE A 116 -12.69 -8.44 -12.00
C PHE A 116 -13.15 -9.84 -12.44
N LYS A 117 -12.20 -10.74 -12.72
CA LYS A 117 -12.51 -12.14 -13.05
C LYS A 117 -13.06 -12.92 -11.85
N LEU A 118 -12.51 -12.69 -10.66
CA LEU A 118 -12.91 -13.38 -9.44
C LEU A 118 -14.33 -13.00 -8.98
N THR A 119 -14.75 -11.75 -9.19
CA THR A 119 -16.05 -11.21 -8.77
C THR A 119 -17.14 -11.35 -9.84
N ASN A 120 -16.91 -12.17 -10.87
CA ASN A 120 -17.84 -12.35 -12.01
C ASN A 120 -18.18 -11.05 -12.75
N GLY A 121 -17.20 -10.14 -12.88
CA GLY A 121 -17.31 -8.95 -13.72
C GLY A 121 -17.70 -7.66 -12.99
N GLU A 122 -17.46 -7.58 -11.67
CA GLU A 122 -17.62 -6.32 -10.93
C GLU A 122 -16.64 -5.26 -11.49
N ASN A 123 -17.18 -4.18 -12.04
CA ASN A 123 -16.40 -3.12 -12.68
C ASN A 123 -15.98 -2.00 -11.73
N ASP A 124 -16.64 -1.88 -10.57
CA ASP A 124 -16.41 -0.83 -9.59
C ASP A 124 -15.53 -1.36 -8.45
N LEU A 125 -14.22 -1.38 -8.70
CA LEU A 125 -13.22 -1.92 -7.77
C LEU A 125 -12.42 -0.78 -7.11
N CYS A 126 -12.49 -0.69 -5.78
CA CYS A 126 -11.69 0.23 -4.98
C CYS A 126 -10.56 -0.54 -4.28
N ILE A 127 -9.31 -0.29 -4.69
CA ILE A 127 -8.12 -0.97 -4.18
C ILE A 127 -7.23 0.06 -3.48
N GLY A 128 -7.00 -0.14 -2.19
CA GLY A 128 -6.02 0.65 -1.43
C GLY A 128 -4.60 0.22 -1.78
N MET A 129 -3.75 1.18 -2.11
CA MET A 129 -2.33 0.99 -2.32
C MET A 129 -1.57 1.80 -1.28
N ASN A 130 -0.56 1.18 -0.67
CA ASN A 130 0.40 1.88 0.18
C ASN A 130 1.67 2.02 -0.65
N THR A 131 1.95 3.25 -1.11
CA THR A 131 3.15 3.60 -1.87
C THR A 131 4.24 4.10 -0.96
#